data_AF-A0A0N7KIZ1-F1
#
_entry.id   AF-A0A0N7KIZ1-F1
#
_cell.length_a   1.000
_cell.length_b   1.000
_cell.length_c   1.000
_cell.angle_alpha   90.00
_cell.angle_beta   90.00
_cell.angle_gamma   90.00
#
_symmetry.space_group_name_H-M   'P 1'
#
loop_
_entity.id
_entity.type
_entity.pdbx_description
1 polymer ?
#
loop_
_entity_poly.entity_id
_entity_poly.type
_entity_poly.pdbx_seq_one_letter_code
_entity_poly.pdbx_strand_id
1 'polypeptide(L)'
;MGSVADDAEITGPLLAAAAGGGGDSAAAAGVERVPAWREQVTVRGIVVSAVLGVLFCLITHKLNLTVGVIPSLNVSAGLLGYFLVRSWTAVLGRLGFVIAPFTKQENTVIQTCVVACYGLAFSGGFGSYMLAMDQKTYELIGPDYPGNRAIDVMNPSLGWMIGFMFVVSFLGLFSLVALRKVMVIDYKLTYPSGTATAMLINSFHTTSGAELAEKQVSCLGKYLSISFFWNCFKWFFSGVGDSCGFDNFPSLGLAAFKNTFYFDFSPTYIGCGLICPHIVNCSTLLGAIISWGFLWPYISTKAGDWYPANLGSNDFKGLYGYKVFISVSVILGDGLYNLIKIIYATIKEVMNARSKQGRLPLVRVHDDDEGSKLSAEEKLRNDTFLKDRIPSWLAGSGYVGLAAISTATVPMIFPQTGTLRPRMERLAFLFLPPWLAEAVA
;
A
#
# COMPACT_ATOMS: atom_id res chain seq x y z
N MET A 1 2.19 11.79 -43.61
CA MET A 1 2.45 12.83 -42.60
C MET A 1 1.98 12.29 -41.27
N GLY A 2 2.84 11.49 -40.62
CA GLY A 2 2.58 10.92 -39.30
C GLY A 2 3.70 11.40 -38.37
N SER A 3 3.33 12.10 -37.31
CA SER A 3 4.25 12.54 -36.26
C SER A 3 4.09 11.57 -35.10
N VAL A 4 5.09 10.71 -34.95
CA VAL A 4 5.35 9.90 -33.76
C VAL A 4 5.51 10.87 -32.58
N ALA A 5 4.61 10.79 -31.60
CA ALA A 5 4.80 11.43 -30.31
C ALA A 5 5.48 10.40 -29.41
N ASP A 6 6.71 10.71 -29.00
CA ASP A 6 7.56 9.88 -28.16
C ASP A 6 6.89 9.51 -26.84
N ASP A 7 6.85 8.20 -26.58
CA ASP A 7 6.75 7.60 -25.25
C ASP A 7 8.02 7.95 -24.46
N ALA A 8 7.95 9.01 -23.65
CA ALA A 8 9.01 9.33 -22.70
C ALA A 8 8.95 8.38 -21.49
N GLU A 9 9.77 7.33 -21.60
CA GLU A 9 10.13 6.37 -20.57
C GLU A 9 10.60 7.08 -19.28
N ILE A 10 9.90 6.84 -18.17
CA ILE A 10 10.25 7.35 -16.82
C ILE A 10 11.37 6.48 -16.25
N THR A 11 12.57 6.62 -16.82
CA THR A 11 13.81 5.96 -16.35
C THR A 11 14.96 6.94 -16.42
N GLY A 12 14.92 7.98 -15.58
CA GLY A 12 16.03 8.89 -15.35
C GLY A 12 15.95 9.54 -13.97
N PRO A 13 17.09 9.88 -13.33
CA PRO A 13 17.09 10.54 -12.03
C PRO A 13 16.56 11.98 -12.20
N LEU A 14 15.28 12.16 -11.89
CA LEU A 14 14.54 13.43 -11.89
C LEU A 14 15.04 14.46 -10.85
N LEU A 15 16.29 14.37 -10.40
CA LEU A 15 16.96 15.35 -9.54
C LEU A 15 17.63 16.49 -10.34
N ALA A 16 17.87 16.33 -11.64
CA ALA A 16 18.59 17.34 -12.44
C ALA A 16 17.70 18.40 -13.10
N ALA A 17 16.39 18.15 -13.29
CA ALA A 17 15.53 19.03 -14.09
C ALA A 17 14.95 20.25 -13.32
N ALA A 18 15.23 20.39 -12.02
CA ALA A 18 14.80 21.54 -11.23
C ALA A 18 15.80 22.73 -11.23
N ALA A 19 16.95 22.60 -11.91
CA ALA A 19 18.03 23.60 -11.89
C ALA A 19 18.04 24.54 -13.12
N GLY A 20 16.88 24.82 -13.71
CA GLY A 20 16.79 25.64 -14.92
C GLY A 20 15.62 26.62 -14.90
N GLY A 21 15.76 27.74 -14.19
CA GLY A 21 14.85 28.88 -14.34
C GLY A 21 14.80 29.82 -13.13
N GLY A 22 15.46 30.97 -13.23
CA GLY A 22 15.25 32.14 -12.37
C GLY A 22 16.40 32.45 -11.42
N GLY A 23 17.21 33.43 -11.80
CA GLY A 23 18.18 34.07 -10.90
C GLY A 23 17.49 34.75 -9.69
N ASP A 24 18.27 34.96 -8.64
CA ASP A 24 17.96 35.68 -7.39
C ASP A 24 17.42 34.88 -6.19
N SER A 25 17.86 33.63 -5.99
CA SER A 25 17.74 32.96 -4.67
C SER A 25 18.92 32.06 -4.25
N ALA A 26 20.12 32.30 -4.81
CA ALA A 26 21.31 31.50 -4.52
C ALA A 26 22.01 31.81 -3.17
N ALA A 27 21.37 32.51 -2.23
CA ALA A 27 22.03 32.99 -1.00
C ALA A 27 21.52 32.39 0.33
N ALA A 28 20.67 31.35 0.33
CA ALA A 28 20.13 30.82 1.59
C ALA A 28 19.93 29.29 1.66
N ALA A 29 20.60 28.49 0.83
CA ALA A 29 20.64 27.03 1.02
C ALA A 29 21.75 26.65 2.03
N GLY A 30 21.66 27.18 3.25
CA GLY A 30 22.40 26.61 4.37
C GLY A 30 21.86 25.21 4.63
N VAL A 31 22.73 24.21 4.64
CA VAL A 31 22.40 22.80 4.96
C VAL A 31 21.52 22.77 6.21
N GLU A 32 20.22 22.55 6.02
CA GLU A 32 19.22 22.58 7.08
C GLU A 32 19.55 21.44 8.06
N ARG A 33 20.05 21.78 9.25
CA ARG A 33 20.51 20.81 10.24
C ARG A 33 19.31 19.97 10.68
N VAL A 34 19.28 18.71 10.29
CA VAL A 34 18.17 17.81 10.62
C VAL A 34 18.08 17.66 12.15
N PRO A 35 16.93 17.99 12.78
CA PRO A 35 16.76 17.89 14.22
C PRO A 35 16.86 16.43 14.68
N ALA A 36 17.17 16.19 15.95
CA ALA A 36 17.31 14.83 16.47
C ALA A 36 15.96 14.09 16.41
N TRP A 37 15.96 12.75 16.33
CA TRP A 37 14.71 11.96 16.23
C TRP A 37 13.70 12.26 17.36
N ARG A 38 14.18 12.58 18.56
CA ARG A 38 13.35 12.96 19.72
C ARG A 38 12.60 14.27 19.52
N GLU A 39 13.16 15.19 18.75
CA GLU A 39 12.57 16.49 18.44
C GLU A 39 11.62 16.40 17.23
N GLN A 40 11.79 15.38 16.38
CA GLN A 40 10.89 15.09 15.27
C GLN A 40 9.57 14.46 15.74
N VAL A 41 9.60 13.71 16.85
CA VAL A 41 8.43 13.10 17.47
C VAL A 41 7.78 14.09 18.44
N THR A 42 6.76 14.79 17.96
CA THR A 42 6.02 15.77 18.77
C THR A 42 4.74 15.15 19.35
N VAL A 43 4.32 15.64 20.52
CA VAL A 43 3.04 15.21 21.14
C VAL A 43 1.85 15.53 20.22
N ARG A 44 1.84 16.74 19.62
CA ARG A 44 0.79 17.13 18.66
C ARG A 44 0.77 16.20 17.44
N GLY A 45 1.94 15.80 16.94
CA GLY A 45 2.06 14.87 15.83
C GLY A 45 1.47 13.51 16.18
N ILE A 46 1.80 12.95 17.35
CA ILE A 46 1.23 11.69 17.82
C ILE A 46 -0.30 11.77 17.95
N VAL A 47 -0.84 12.86 18.50
CA VAL A 47 -2.30 13.04 18.63
C VAL A 47 -2.96 13.12 17.25
N VAL A 48 -2.42 13.92 16.33
CA VAL A 48 -2.93 14.00 14.95
C VAL A 48 -2.83 12.65 14.25
N SER A 49 -1.73 11.92 14.41
CA SER A 49 -1.56 10.57 13.90
C SER A 49 -2.55 9.57 14.47
N ALA A 50 -2.89 9.67 15.76
CA ALA A 50 -3.89 8.78 16.37
C ALA A 50 -5.28 9.03 15.78
N VAL A 51 -5.69 10.30 15.67
CA VAL A 51 -6.98 10.69 15.08
C VAL A 51 -7.09 10.27 13.62
N LEU A 52 -6.07 10.61 12.81
CA LEU A 52 -6.02 10.18 11.41
C LEU A 52 -5.88 8.67 11.29
N GLY A 53 -5.10 8.02 12.15
CA GLY A 53 -4.94 6.57 12.18
C GLY A 53 -6.27 5.86 12.35
N VAL A 54 -7.11 6.29 13.31
CA VAL A 54 -8.47 5.75 13.49
C VAL A 54 -9.31 5.95 12.22
N LEU A 55 -9.31 7.16 11.65
CA LEU A 55 -10.07 7.46 10.42
C LEU A 55 -9.64 6.55 9.25
N PHE A 56 -8.33 6.44 8.99
CA PHE A 56 -7.81 5.61 7.92
C PHE A 56 -8.02 4.12 8.19
N CYS A 57 -7.93 3.65 9.43
CA CYS A 57 -8.29 2.27 9.78
C CYS A 57 -9.74 1.94 9.45
N LEU A 58 -10.69 2.84 9.72
CA LEU A 58 -12.10 2.65 9.37
C LEU A 58 -12.32 2.60 7.86
N ILE A 59 -11.68 3.50 7.12
CA ILE A 59 -11.72 3.51 5.65
C ILE A 59 -11.16 2.19 5.10
N THR A 60 -10.00 1.77 5.59
CA THR A 60 -9.34 0.53 5.17
C THR A 60 -10.19 -0.70 5.49
N HIS A 61 -10.81 -0.79 6.68
CA HIS A 61 -11.71 -1.89 7.00
C HIS A 61 -12.90 -1.96 6.04
N LYS A 62 -13.53 -0.81 5.77
CA LYS A 62 -14.62 -0.74 4.80
C LYS A 62 -14.17 -1.25 3.43
N LEU A 63 -13.06 -0.71 2.91
CA LEU A 63 -12.52 -1.11 1.60
C LEU A 63 -12.13 -2.59 1.56
N ASN A 64 -11.59 -3.13 2.66
CA ASN A 64 -11.22 -4.54 2.76
C ASN A 64 -12.47 -5.44 2.65
N LEU A 65 -13.55 -5.09 3.37
CA LEU A 65 -14.78 -5.88 3.39
C LEU A 65 -15.63 -5.72 2.11
N THR A 66 -15.57 -4.57 1.43
CA THR A 66 -16.40 -4.32 0.24
C THR A 66 -15.69 -4.63 -1.07
N VAL A 67 -14.42 -4.24 -1.20
CA VAL A 67 -13.66 -4.30 -2.46
C VAL A 67 -12.60 -5.41 -2.43
N GLY A 68 -12.04 -5.70 -1.24
CA GLY A 68 -10.89 -6.61 -1.09
C GLY A 68 -9.58 -6.05 -1.65
N VAL A 69 -9.58 -4.83 -2.20
CA VAL A 69 -8.40 -4.15 -2.75
C VAL A 69 -8.32 -2.75 -2.14
N ILE A 70 -7.15 -2.40 -1.60
CA ILE A 70 -6.91 -1.11 -0.95
C ILE A 70 -5.83 -0.34 -1.72
N PRO A 71 -6.13 0.88 -2.21
CA PRO A 71 -5.13 1.74 -2.84
C PRO A 71 -4.13 2.27 -1.79
N SER A 72 -2.96 2.72 -2.25
CA SER A 72 -2.01 3.39 -1.37
C SER A 72 -2.57 4.73 -0.90
N LEU A 73 -2.70 4.90 0.42
CA LEU A 73 -3.23 6.12 1.05
C LEU A 73 -2.12 7.03 1.63
N ASN A 74 -0.86 6.80 1.23
CA ASN A 74 0.32 7.49 1.75
C ASN A 74 0.28 9.01 1.53
N VAL A 75 -0.11 9.43 0.32
CA VAL A 75 -0.23 10.84 -0.07
C VAL A 75 -1.33 11.54 0.73
N SER A 76 -2.49 10.90 0.88
CA SER A 76 -3.62 11.41 1.65
C SER A 76 -3.26 11.60 3.12
N ALA A 77 -2.53 10.65 3.71
CA ALA A 77 -2.04 10.73 5.08
C ALA A 77 -1.10 11.94 5.29
N GLY A 78 -0.16 12.18 4.37
CA GLY A 78 0.77 13.32 4.44
C GLY A 78 0.11 14.69 4.24
N LEU A 79 -0.88 14.79 3.34
CA LEU A 79 -1.63 16.03 3.11
C LEU A 79 -2.54 16.38 4.29
N LEU A 80 -3.31 15.40 4.78
CA LEU A 80 -4.21 15.61 5.93
C LEU A 80 -3.44 15.85 7.22
N GLY A 81 -2.29 15.18 7.40
CA GLY A 81 -1.38 15.42 8.52
C GLY A 81 -0.88 16.87 8.54
N TYR A 82 -0.40 17.37 7.39
CA TYR A 82 0.02 18.76 7.24
C TYR A 82 -1.11 19.74 7.60
N PHE A 83 -2.30 19.50 7.07
CA PHE A 83 -3.44 20.38 7.30
C PHE A 83 -3.86 20.42 8.77
N LEU A 84 -4.05 19.27 9.41
CA LEU A 84 -4.49 19.21 10.80
C LEU A 84 -3.49 19.85 11.76
N VAL A 85 -2.19 19.63 11.56
CA VAL A 85 -1.17 20.30 12.37
C VAL A 85 -1.18 21.81 12.11
N ARG A 86 -1.30 22.25 10.85
CA ARG A 86 -1.37 23.69 10.52
C ARG A 86 -2.62 24.36 11.09
N SER A 87 -3.77 23.69 11.07
CA SER A 87 -4.99 24.18 11.72
C SER A 87 -4.82 24.24 13.24
N TRP A 88 -4.23 23.20 13.84
CA TRP A 88 -3.93 23.13 15.27
C TRP A 88 -3.01 24.27 15.71
N THR A 89 -1.92 24.54 14.96
CA THR A 89 -1.01 25.63 15.26
C THR A 89 -1.65 27.01 15.04
N ALA A 90 -2.49 27.18 14.01
CA ALA A 90 -3.23 28.42 13.81
C ALA A 90 -4.21 28.72 14.96
N VAL A 91 -4.93 27.70 15.45
CA VAL A 91 -5.85 27.83 16.58
C VAL A 91 -5.09 28.18 17.87
N LEU A 92 -4.03 27.45 18.19
CA LEU A 92 -3.22 27.75 19.37
C LEU A 92 -2.55 29.13 19.29
N GLY A 93 -2.18 29.58 18.08
CA GLY A 93 -1.57 30.89 17.86
C GLY A 93 -2.56 32.02 18.13
N ARG A 94 -3.83 31.82 17.75
CA ARG A 94 -4.93 32.73 18.11
C ARG A 94 -5.23 32.74 19.61
N LEU A 95 -4.93 31.65 20.31
CA LEU A 95 -5.07 31.55 21.77
C LEU A 95 -3.83 32.07 22.54
N GLY A 96 -2.82 32.59 21.84
CA GLY A 96 -1.65 33.26 22.46
C GLY A 96 -0.53 32.34 22.92
N PHE A 97 -0.54 31.05 22.55
CA PHE A 97 0.54 30.12 22.89
C PHE A 97 1.73 30.26 21.92
N VAL A 98 2.96 30.21 22.45
CA VAL A 98 4.19 30.10 21.62
C VAL A 98 4.30 28.68 21.10
N ILE A 99 4.29 28.53 19.78
CA ILE A 99 4.19 27.22 19.13
C ILE A 99 5.46 26.94 18.35
N ALA A 100 6.04 25.76 18.56
CA ALA A 100 7.17 25.29 17.78
C ALA A 100 6.81 25.22 16.28
N PRO A 101 7.71 25.65 15.37
CA PRO A 101 7.45 25.62 13.94
C PRO A 101 7.19 24.19 13.46
N PHE A 102 6.29 24.05 12.48
CA PHE A 102 5.97 22.75 11.91
C PHE A 102 7.00 22.35 10.85
N THR A 103 7.67 21.22 11.08
CA THR A 103 8.79 20.77 10.23
C THR A 103 8.37 19.65 9.26
N LYS A 104 9.13 19.49 8.17
CA LYS A 104 8.92 18.42 7.17
C LYS A 104 9.08 17.04 7.79
N GLN A 105 10.00 16.93 8.75
CA GLN A 105 10.30 15.71 9.49
C GLN A 105 9.12 15.31 10.37
N GLU A 106 8.52 16.26 11.08
CA GLU A 106 7.31 16.03 11.88
C GLU A 106 6.15 15.53 10.99
N ASN A 107 5.92 16.14 9.83
CA ASN A 107 4.91 15.66 8.89
C ASN A 107 5.20 14.23 8.39
N THR A 108 6.48 13.91 8.18
CA THR A 108 6.91 12.56 7.77
C THR A 108 6.65 11.53 8.87
N VAL A 109 6.90 11.87 10.15
CA VAL A 109 6.55 11.03 11.30
C VAL A 109 5.04 10.80 11.33
N ILE A 110 4.24 11.86 11.15
CA ILE A 110 2.78 11.75 11.17
C ILE A 110 2.29 10.80 10.08
N GLN A 111 2.76 11.01 8.85
CA GLN A 111 2.43 10.19 7.70
C GLN A 111 2.83 8.73 7.95
N THR A 112 4.02 8.48 8.49
CA THR A 112 4.50 7.11 8.79
C THR A 112 3.62 6.43 9.84
N CYS A 113 3.24 7.13 10.90
CA CYS A 113 2.37 6.57 11.94
C CYS A 113 0.99 6.21 11.40
N VAL A 114 0.38 7.10 10.59
CA VAL A 114 -0.94 6.83 9.98
C VAL A 114 -0.86 5.64 9.04
N VAL A 115 0.20 5.55 8.23
CA VAL A 115 0.44 4.43 7.31
C VAL A 115 0.65 3.11 8.05
N ALA A 116 1.39 3.14 9.17
CA ALA A 116 1.53 1.96 10.01
C ALA A 116 0.18 1.50 10.57
N CYS A 117 -0.65 2.42 11.09
CA CYS A 117 -1.96 2.09 11.63
C CYS A 117 -2.87 1.41 10.60
N TYR A 118 -3.08 2.04 9.44
CA TYR A 118 -3.98 1.46 8.43
C TYR A 118 -3.34 0.26 7.72
N GLY A 119 -2.01 0.21 7.63
CA GLY A 119 -1.28 -0.94 7.09
C GLY A 119 -1.57 -2.19 7.91
N LEU A 120 -1.59 -2.08 9.25
CA LEU A 120 -1.99 -3.17 10.13
C LEU A 120 -3.47 -3.52 10.02
N ALA A 121 -4.35 -2.55 9.81
CA ALA A 121 -5.77 -2.84 9.53
C ALA A 121 -5.95 -3.68 8.25
N PHE A 122 -5.09 -3.51 7.26
CA PHE A 122 -5.12 -4.28 6.02
C PHE A 122 -4.46 -5.66 6.16
N SER A 123 -3.18 -5.70 6.55
CA SER A 123 -2.38 -6.93 6.59
C SER A 123 -2.65 -7.79 7.82
N GLY A 124 -3.25 -7.21 8.87
CA GLY A 124 -3.56 -7.86 10.13
C GLY A 124 -4.66 -8.92 10.06
N GLY A 125 -5.29 -9.13 8.89
CA GLY A 125 -6.25 -10.21 8.69
C GLY A 125 -7.67 -9.93 9.14
N PHE A 126 -7.97 -8.71 9.56
CA PHE A 126 -9.31 -8.29 10.00
C PHE A 126 -10.40 -8.46 8.95
N GLY A 127 -10.04 -8.39 7.66
CA GLY A 127 -10.97 -8.64 6.54
C GLY A 127 -10.96 -10.07 5.99
N SER A 128 -10.14 -10.97 6.56
CA SER A 128 -9.95 -12.32 6.03
C SER A 128 -9.96 -13.37 7.13
N TYR A 129 -8.80 -13.86 7.55
CA TYR A 129 -8.68 -15.01 8.44
C TYR A 129 -9.16 -14.72 9.87
N MET A 130 -9.01 -13.49 10.38
CA MET A 130 -9.54 -13.16 11.71
C MET A 130 -11.07 -13.12 11.73
N LEU A 131 -11.70 -12.65 10.63
CA LEU A 131 -13.16 -12.64 10.50
C LEU A 131 -13.72 -14.05 10.31
N ALA A 132 -12.99 -14.90 9.58
CA ALA A 132 -13.39 -16.28 9.32
C ALA A 132 -13.40 -17.16 10.58
N MET A 133 -12.61 -16.83 11.60
CA MET A 133 -12.53 -17.57 12.86
C MET A 133 -13.68 -17.25 13.83
N ASP A 134 -14.47 -16.21 13.57
CA ASP A 134 -15.55 -15.79 14.46
C ASP A 134 -16.75 -16.75 14.43
N GLN A 135 -17.33 -17.01 15.61
CA GLN A 135 -18.47 -17.91 15.75
C GLN A 135 -19.68 -17.46 14.94
N LYS A 136 -19.95 -16.16 14.82
CA LYS A 136 -21.10 -15.70 14.02
C LYS A 136 -20.88 -16.01 12.55
N THR A 137 -19.65 -15.84 12.06
CA THR A 137 -19.30 -16.18 10.68
C THR A 137 -19.51 -17.67 10.41
N TYR A 138 -19.10 -18.53 11.35
CA TYR A 138 -19.35 -19.98 11.28
C TYR A 138 -20.84 -20.33 11.19
N GLU A 139 -21.66 -19.72 12.04
CA GLU A 139 -23.11 -19.94 12.09
C GLU A 139 -23.82 -19.41 10.83
N LEU A 140 -23.37 -18.26 10.31
CA LEU A 140 -23.89 -17.66 9.07
C LEU A 140 -23.62 -18.53 7.84
N ILE A 141 -22.45 -19.19 7.77
CA ILE A 141 -22.09 -20.09 6.66
C ILE A 141 -22.84 -21.43 6.77
N GLY A 142 -23.08 -21.88 8.00
CA GLY A 142 -23.79 -23.13 8.30
C GLY A 142 -22.84 -24.33 8.48
N PRO A 143 -23.15 -25.27 9.39
CA PRO A 143 -22.28 -26.39 9.74
C PRO A 143 -22.12 -27.42 8.62
N ASP A 144 -23.06 -27.46 7.68
CA ASP A 144 -23.08 -28.41 6.56
C ASP A 144 -22.25 -27.93 5.35
N TYR A 145 -21.69 -26.71 5.41
CA TYR A 145 -20.89 -26.17 4.31
C TYR A 145 -19.51 -26.87 4.23
N PRO A 146 -19.13 -27.43 3.07
CA PRO A 146 -17.89 -28.18 2.93
C PRO A 146 -16.67 -27.29 3.21
N GLY A 147 -15.90 -27.63 4.25
CA GLY A 147 -14.73 -26.88 4.69
C GLY A 147 -14.97 -25.93 5.86
N ASN A 148 -16.21 -25.75 6.32
CA ASN A 148 -16.55 -24.97 7.50
C ASN A 148 -16.60 -25.88 8.75
N ARG A 149 -15.48 -26.08 9.44
CA ARG A 149 -15.44 -27.02 10.57
C ARG A 149 -15.54 -26.28 11.90
N ALA A 150 -16.27 -26.85 12.85
CA ALA A 150 -16.39 -26.28 14.21
C ALA A 150 -15.03 -26.15 14.92
N ILE A 151 -14.04 -26.97 14.55
CA ILE A 151 -12.67 -26.88 15.07
C ILE A 151 -11.90 -25.66 14.58
N ASP A 152 -12.33 -25.03 13.48
CA ASP A 152 -11.69 -23.85 12.87
C ASP A 152 -12.16 -22.55 13.56
N VAL A 153 -13.22 -22.65 14.37
CA VAL A 153 -13.83 -21.53 15.08
C VAL A 153 -13.04 -21.22 16.33
N MET A 154 -12.54 -20.01 16.41
CA MET A 154 -11.78 -19.52 17.55
C MET A 154 -12.16 -18.06 17.76
N ASN A 155 -12.96 -17.77 18.79
CA ASN A 155 -13.34 -16.40 19.13
C ASN A 155 -12.13 -15.67 19.74
N PRO A 156 -11.47 -14.79 18.98
CA PRO A 156 -10.24 -14.19 19.44
C PRO A 156 -10.57 -13.10 20.45
N SER A 157 -10.12 -13.25 21.71
CA SER A 157 -10.25 -12.17 22.69
C SER A 157 -9.43 -10.94 22.27
N LEU A 158 -9.85 -9.74 22.68
CA LEU A 158 -9.14 -8.49 22.35
C LEU A 158 -7.65 -8.55 22.71
N GLY A 159 -7.32 -9.08 23.90
CA GLY A 159 -5.93 -9.22 24.34
C GLY A 159 -5.13 -10.18 23.44
N TRP A 160 -5.75 -11.26 22.98
CA TRP A 160 -5.13 -12.19 22.04
C TRP A 160 -4.86 -11.52 20.68
N MET A 161 -5.82 -10.73 20.16
CA MET A 161 -5.67 -10.01 18.89
C MET A 161 -4.53 -8.98 18.97
N ILE A 162 -4.43 -8.26 20.09
CA ILE A 162 -3.35 -7.30 20.34
C ILE A 162 -2.00 -8.03 20.35
N GLY A 163 -1.90 -9.16 21.05
CA GLY A 163 -0.67 -9.96 21.09
C GLY A 163 -0.26 -10.49 19.72
N PHE A 164 -1.22 -11.03 18.95
CA PHE A 164 -0.99 -11.51 17.60
C PHE A 164 -0.51 -10.38 16.67
N MET A 165 -1.19 -9.23 16.67
CA MET A 165 -0.79 -8.06 15.90
C MET A 165 0.59 -7.57 16.29
N PHE A 166 0.91 -7.53 17.58
CA PHE A 166 2.23 -7.14 18.06
C PHE A 166 3.32 -8.04 17.47
N VAL A 167 3.17 -9.35 17.57
CA VAL A 167 4.19 -10.30 17.06
C VAL A 167 4.36 -10.19 15.54
N VAL A 168 3.25 -10.14 14.77
CA VAL A 168 3.30 -10.09 13.30
C VAL A 168 3.87 -8.75 12.80
N SER A 169 3.54 -7.64 13.45
CA SER A 169 3.99 -6.30 13.04
C SER A 169 5.49 -6.11 13.23
N PHE A 170 6.04 -6.59 14.35
CA PHE A 170 7.44 -6.34 14.71
C PHE A 170 8.44 -7.20 13.93
N LEU A 171 8.05 -8.39 13.47
CA LEU A 171 8.91 -9.25 12.67
C LEU A 171 9.40 -8.55 11.38
N GLY A 172 8.49 -7.85 10.68
CA GLY A 172 8.81 -7.12 9.45
C GLY A 172 9.77 -5.94 9.67
N LEU A 173 9.68 -5.26 10.82
CA LEU A 173 10.55 -4.13 11.14
C LEU A 173 12.02 -4.52 11.21
N PHE A 174 12.35 -5.65 11.86
CA PHE A 174 13.74 -6.10 11.99
C PHE A 174 14.35 -6.52 10.66
N SER A 175 13.57 -7.14 9.76
CA SER A 175 14.02 -7.44 8.39
C SER A 175 14.32 -6.16 7.60
N LEU A 176 13.50 -5.11 7.76
CA LEU A 176 13.69 -3.84 7.07
C LEU A 176 14.94 -3.09 7.56
N VAL A 177 15.29 -3.20 8.85
CA VAL A 177 16.47 -2.53 9.42
C VAL A 177 17.77 -2.94 8.70
N ALA A 178 17.90 -4.20 8.31
CA ALA A 178 19.08 -4.67 7.60
C ALA A 178 19.04 -4.33 6.11
N LEU A 179 17.88 -4.48 5.48
CA LEU A 179 17.71 -4.21 4.05
C LEU A 179 17.82 -2.70 3.73
N ARG A 180 17.50 -1.79 4.67
CA ARG A 180 17.46 -0.35 4.41
C ARG A 180 18.78 0.21 3.89
N LYS A 181 19.92 -0.25 4.41
CA LYS A 181 21.23 0.25 3.99
C LYS A 181 21.55 -0.19 2.57
N VAL A 182 21.32 -1.47 2.29
CA VAL A 182 21.58 -2.09 1.00
C VAL A 182 20.69 -1.48 -0.08
N MET A 183 19.39 -1.34 0.18
CA MET A 183 18.44 -0.80 -0.79
C MET A 183 18.64 0.70 -1.05
N VAL A 184 18.87 1.50 0.00
CA VAL A 184 18.90 2.98 -0.10
C VAL A 184 20.28 3.52 -0.44
N ILE A 185 21.34 3.02 0.19
CA ILE A 185 22.71 3.53 -0.01
C ILE A 185 23.41 2.72 -1.10
N ASP A 186 23.45 1.39 -0.97
CA ASP A 186 24.31 0.56 -1.81
C ASP A 186 23.75 0.40 -3.25
N TYR A 187 22.44 0.14 -3.38
CA TYR A 187 21.77 -0.01 -4.68
C TYR A 187 21.00 1.23 -5.17
N LYS A 188 20.81 2.25 -4.32
CA LYS A 188 20.07 3.49 -4.64
C LYS A 188 18.71 3.24 -5.32
N LEU A 189 17.99 2.22 -4.87
CA LEU A 189 16.70 1.85 -5.46
C LEU A 189 15.64 2.88 -5.08
N THR A 190 15.19 3.64 -6.07
CA THR A 190 14.09 4.60 -5.90
C THR A 190 12.80 3.84 -5.61
N TYR A 191 12.23 4.04 -4.42
CA TYR A 191 10.91 3.52 -4.09
C TYR A 191 9.84 4.52 -4.56
N PRO A 192 9.10 4.28 -5.67
CA PRO A 192 8.33 5.33 -6.34
C PRO A 192 7.28 6.00 -5.44
N SER A 193 6.55 5.21 -4.63
CA SER A 193 5.55 5.73 -3.69
C SER A 193 6.17 6.58 -2.58
N GLY A 194 7.33 6.15 -2.06
CA GLY A 194 8.05 6.87 -1.00
C GLY A 194 8.64 8.18 -1.53
N THR A 195 9.26 8.15 -2.70
CA THR A 195 9.81 9.33 -3.38
C THR A 195 8.72 10.36 -3.69
N ALA A 196 7.58 9.94 -4.24
CA ALA A 196 6.45 10.84 -4.50
C ALA A 196 5.93 11.49 -3.22
N THR A 197 5.82 10.72 -2.13
CA THR A 197 5.39 11.23 -0.82
C THR A 197 6.39 12.24 -0.26
N ALA A 198 7.70 11.96 -0.36
CA ALA A 198 8.75 12.88 0.09
C ALA A 198 8.77 14.19 -0.72
N MET A 199 8.62 14.12 -2.05
CA MET A 199 8.50 15.30 -2.91
C MET A 199 7.27 16.14 -2.55
N LEU A 200 6.14 15.49 -2.27
CA LEU A 200 4.91 16.15 -1.85
C LEU A 200 5.06 16.85 -0.49
N ILE A 201 5.60 16.16 0.52
CA ILE A 201 5.85 16.76 1.84
C ILE A 201 6.80 17.95 1.72
N ASN A 202 7.88 17.81 0.92
CA ASN A 202 8.78 18.93 0.67
C ASN A 202 8.06 20.11 0.03
N SER A 203 7.17 19.87 -0.94
CA SER A 203 6.36 20.90 -1.59
C SER A 203 5.48 21.64 -0.58
N PHE A 204 4.77 20.96 0.33
CA PHE A 204 3.89 21.60 1.32
C PHE A 204 4.59 22.59 2.26
N HIS A 205 5.88 22.40 2.51
CA HIS A 205 6.67 23.30 3.34
C HIS A 205 7.39 24.39 2.53
N THR A 206 7.04 24.58 1.26
CA THR A 206 7.43 25.76 0.46
C THR A 206 6.30 26.79 0.43
N THR A 207 6.63 28.06 0.19
CA THR A 207 5.65 29.16 0.10
C THR A 207 4.62 28.93 -1.01
N SER A 208 5.04 28.40 -2.16
CA SER A 208 4.15 28.06 -3.29
C SER A 208 3.29 26.82 -3.00
N GLY A 209 3.88 25.77 -2.40
CA GLY A 209 3.14 24.54 -2.11
C GLY A 209 2.16 24.66 -0.93
N ALA A 210 2.32 25.65 -0.05
CA ALA A 210 1.36 25.98 0.99
C ALA A 210 -0.01 26.44 0.43
N GLU A 211 0.00 27.21 -0.66
CA GLU A 211 -1.22 27.64 -1.38
C GLU A 211 -1.87 26.45 -2.11
N LEU A 212 -1.04 25.60 -2.74
CA LEU A 212 -1.51 24.38 -3.40
C LEU A 212 -2.15 23.41 -2.41
N ALA A 213 -1.55 23.23 -1.23
CA ALA A 213 -2.09 22.40 -0.15
C ALA A 213 -3.46 22.91 0.32
N GLU A 214 -3.62 24.22 0.46
CA GLU A 214 -4.88 24.83 0.86
C GLU A 214 -5.98 24.62 -0.19
N LYS A 215 -5.64 24.79 -1.48
CA LYS A 215 -6.56 24.47 -2.59
C LYS A 215 -6.95 22.99 -2.59
N GLN A 216 -5.99 22.09 -2.38
CA GLN A 216 -6.23 20.64 -2.32
C GLN A 216 -7.13 20.26 -1.14
N VAL A 217 -6.93 20.84 0.04
CA VAL A 217 -7.79 20.58 1.20
C VAL A 217 -9.18 21.16 1.01
N SER A 218 -9.30 22.37 0.44
CA SER A 218 -10.61 22.94 0.09
C SER A 218 -11.38 22.04 -0.89
N CYS A 219 -10.67 21.52 -1.89
CA CYS A 219 -11.19 20.54 -2.83
C CYS A 219 -11.66 19.27 -2.11
N LEU A 220 -10.83 18.71 -1.24
CA LEU A 220 -11.17 17.54 -0.43
C LEU A 220 -12.41 17.78 0.44
N GLY A 221 -12.52 18.93 1.10
CA GLY A 221 -13.69 19.30 1.90
C GLY A 221 -14.97 19.39 1.07
N LYS A 222 -14.90 19.94 -0.16
CA LYS A 222 -16.03 19.98 -1.09
C LYS A 222 -16.48 18.57 -1.48
N TYR A 223 -15.56 17.71 -1.92
CA TYR A 223 -15.89 16.35 -2.33
C TYR A 223 -16.32 15.46 -1.16
N LEU A 224 -15.78 15.67 0.04
CA LEU A 224 -16.24 15.02 1.26
C LEU A 224 -17.68 15.43 1.58
N SER A 225 -18.01 16.72 1.46
CA SER A 225 -19.37 17.21 1.67
C SER A 225 -20.34 16.63 0.64
N ILE A 226 -19.98 16.64 -0.65
CA ILE A 226 -20.78 16.04 -1.73
C ILE A 226 -20.99 14.54 -1.46
N SER A 227 -19.93 13.82 -1.11
CA SER A 227 -19.99 12.38 -0.81
C SER A 227 -20.83 12.09 0.43
N PHE A 228 -20.78 12.96 1.45
CA PHE A 228 -21.60 12.85 2.64
C PHE A 228 -23.07 13.01 2.30
N PHE A 229 -23.44 14.10 1.61
CA PHE A 229 -24.83 14.33 1.21
C PHE A 229 -25.35 13.24 0.25
N TRP A 230 -24.51 12.75 -0.67
CA TRP A 230 -24.87 11.64 -1.55
C TRP A 230 -25.10 10.33 -0.78
N ASN A 231 -24.25 10.00 0.20
CA ASN A 231 -24.48 8.83 1.04
C ASN A 231 -25.71 9.00 1.94
N CYS A 232 -25.97 10.19 2.49
CA CYS A 232 -27.20 10.47 3.22
C CYS A 232 -28.44 10.29 2.34
N PHE A 233 -28.37 10.76 1.09
CA PHE A 233 -29.40 10.53 0.09
C PHE A 233 -29.57 9.03 -0.16
N LYS A 234 -28.52 8.30 -0.55
CA LYS A 234 -28.59 6.84 -0.77
C LYS A 234 -29.20 6.11 0.43
N TRP A 235 -28.74 6.41 1.65
CA TRP A 235 -29.26 5.81 2.87
C TRP A 235 -30.76 6.07 3.08
N PHE A 236 -31.22 7.30 2.86
CA PHE A 236 -32.64 7.65 2.98
C PHE A 236 -33.52 6.91 1.96
N PHE A 237 -32.98 6.62 0.77
CA PHE A 237 -33.69 5.94 -0.31
C PHE A 237 -33.44 4.43 -0.39
N SER A 238 -32.63 3.84 0.49
CA SER A 238 -32.27 2.40 0.44
C SER A 238 -33.36 1.44 0.98
N GLY A 239 -34.50 1.98 1.45
CA GLY A 239 -35.64 1.18 1.91
C GLY A 239 -35.31 0.14 2.99
N VAL A 240 -36.25 -0.76 3.30
CA VAL A 240 -36.05 -1.81 4.31
C VAL A 240 -35.40 -3.04 3.66
N GLY A 241 -34.17 -3.36 4.07
CA GLY A 241 -33.48 -4.61 3.71
C GLY A 241 -32.71 -4.58 2.38
N ASP A 242 -32.06 -3.47 2.02
CA ASP A 242 -31.19 -3.30 0.84
C ASP A 242 -31.82 -3.69 -0.52
N SER A 243 -33.15 -3.79 -0.56
CA SER A 243 -33.91 -4.33 -1.69
C SER A 243 -34.50 -3.24 -2.59
N CYS A 244 -34.36 -1.97 -2.21
CA CYS A 244 -34.84 -0.81 -2.95
C CYS A 244 -33.82 0.34 -2.85
N GLY A 245 -33.75 1.22 -3.84
CA GLY A 245 -32.82 2.36 -3.86
C GLY A 245 -32.02 2.50 -5.15
N PHE A 246 -31.16 3.52 -5.21
CA PHE A 246 -30.37 3.86 -6.40
C PHE A 246 -29.34 2.77 -6.77
N ASP A 247 -28.93 1.95 -5.80
CA ASP A 247 -27.96 0.86 -5.97
C ASP A 247 -28.57 -0.35 -6.71
N ASN A 248 -29.90 -0.50 -6.68
CA ASN A 248 -30.64 -1.52 -7.42
C ASN A 248 -31.26 -1.00 -8.73
N PHE A 249 -30.84 0.20 -9.18
CA PHE A 249 -31.39 0.78 -10.40
C PHE A 249 -30.85 0.05 -11.64
N PRO A 250 -31.70 -0.56 -12.49
CA PRO A 250 -31.25 -1.30 -13.67
C PRO A 250 -30.86 -0.34 -14.80
N SER A 251 -29.75 0.38 -14.63
CA SER A 251 -29.26 1.44 -15.54
C SER A 251 -29.03 0.96 -16.97
N LEU A 252 -28.75 -0.33 -17.16
CA LEU A 252 -28.46 -0.97 -18.44
C LEU A 252 -29.55 -1.99 -18.86
N GLY A 253 -30.70 -1.98 -18.17
CA GLY A 253 -31.83 -2.88 -18.41
C GLY A 253 -31.87 -4.12 -17.49
N LEU A 254 -33.04 -4.76 -17.43
CA LEU A 254 -33.33 -5.88 -16.51
C LEU A 254 -32.49 -7.13 -16.78
N ALA A 255 -32.14 -7.41 -18.04
CA ALA A 255 -31.33 -8.56 -18.41
C ALA A 255 -29.86 -8.38 -17.99
N ALA A 256 -29.31 -7.17 -18.14
CA ALA A 256 -27.96 -6.83 -17.69
C ALA A 256 -27.88 -6.81 -16.15
N PHE A 257 -28.92 -6.29 -15.48
CA PHE A 257 -29.01 -6.29 -14.03
C PHE A 257 -28.99 -7.71 -13.43
N LYS A 258 -29.67 -8.69 -14.06
CA LYS A 258 -29.60 -10.11 -13.65
C LYS A 258 -28.20 -10.72 -13.75
N ASN A 259 -27.34 -10.19 -14.63
CA ASN A 259 -25.95 -10.58 -14.77
C ASN A 259 -24.99 -9.67 -13.96
N THR A 260 -25.52 -8.94 -12.97
CA THR A 260 -24.79 -7.98 -12.12
C THR A 260 -24.02 -6.91 -12.91
N PHE A 261 -24.52 -6.55 -14.10
CA PHE A 261 -23.93 -5.54 -14.97
C PHE A 261 -24.76 -4.25 -14.89
N TYR A 262 -24.37 -3.36 -13.98
CA TYR A 262 -25.05 -2.09 -13.71
C TYR A 262 -24.08 -1.03 -13.17
N PHE A 263 -24.52 0.24 -13.14
CA PHE A 263 -23.75 1.32 -12.54
C PHE A 263 -24.18 1.56 -11.09
N ASP A 264 -23.29 1.27 -10.14
CA ASP A 264 -23.51 1.45 -8.70
C ASP A 264 -23.30 2.91 -8.21
N PHE A 265 -22.76 3.81 -9.06
CA PHE A 265 -22.48 5.22 -8.75
C PHE A 265 -21.92 5.47 -7.33
N SER A 266 -21.08 4.56 -6.85
CA SER A 266 -20.48 4.66 -5.52
C SER A 266 -19.39 5.73 -5.57
N PRO A 267 -19.46 6.79 -4.74
CA PRO A 267 -18.40 7.79 -4.65
C PRO A 267 -17.06 7.18 -4.25
N THR A 268 -17.08 6.03 -3.58
CA THR A 268 -15.86 5.29 -3.20
C THR A 268 -15.13 4.78 -4.45
N TYR A 269 -15.84 4.17 -5.39
CA TYR A 269 -15.25 3.70 -6.66
C TYR A 269 -14.87 4.85 -7.60
N ILE A 270 -15.66 5.92 -7.62
CA ILE A 270 -15.30 7.14 -8.35
C ILE A 270 -13.99 7.72 -7.79
N GLY A 271 -13.87 7.80 -6.46
CA GLY A 271 -12.66 8.25 -5.78
C GLY A 271 -11.44 7.37 -6.07
N CYS A 272 -11.58 6.04 -5.97
CA CYS A 272 -10.51 5.12 -6.35
C CYS A 272 -10.10 5.28 -7.81
N GLY A 273 -11.05 5.44 -8.73
CA GLY A 273 -10.79 5.68 -10.15
C GLY A 273 -10.03 6.98 -10.42
N LEU A 274 -10.31 8.06 -9.67
CA LEU A 274 -9.57 9.33 -9.80
C LEU A 274 -8.09 9.22 -9.36
N ILE A 275 -7.77 8.29 -8.47
CA ILE A 275 -6.40 8.07 -7.97
C ILE A 275 -5.61 7.17 -8.92
N CYS A 276 -6.28 6.18 -9.53
CA CYS A 276 -5.64 5.22 -10.41
C CYS A 276 -5.30 5.84 -11.79
N PRO A 277 -4.15 5.48 -12.41
CA PRO A 277 -3.85 5.89 -13.77
C PRO A 277 -4.96 5.50 -14.76
N HIS A 278 -5.23 6.35 -15.75
CA HIS A 278 -6.30 6.11 -16.72
C HIS A 278 -6.16 4.77 -17.44
N ILE A 279 -4.93 4.32 -17.71
CA ILE A 279 -4.69 3.01 -18.33
C ILE A 279 -5.20 1.85 -17.47
N VAL A 280 -5.07 1.94 -16.15
CA VAL A 280 -5.57 0.93 -15.21
C VAL A 280 -7.09 0.95 -15.19
N ASN A 281 -7.69 2.14 -15.17
CA ASN A 281 -9.16 2.27 -15.18
C ASN A 281 -9.76 1.71 -16.48
N CYS A 282 -9.18 2.05 -17.63
CA CYS A 282 -9.61 1.53 -18.93
C CYS A 282 -9.42 0.01 -19.03
N SER A 283 -8.29 -0.51 -18.55
CA SER A 283 -8.03 -1.95 -18.51
C SER A 283 -9.02 -2.69 -17.60
N THR A 284 -9.30 -2.13 -16.42
CA THR A 284 -10.26 -2.70 -15.46
C THR A 284 -11.67 -2.68 -16.04
N LEU A 285 -12.07 -1.60 -16.71
CA LEU A 285 -13.37 -1.49 -17.40
C LEU A 285 -13.48 -2.52 -18.53
N LEU A 286 -12.45 -2.64 -19.37
CA LEU A 286 -12.42 -3.62 -20.45
C LEU A 286 -12.48 -5.05 -19.90
N GLY A 287 -11.74 -5.34 -18.83
CA GLY A 287 -11.82 -6.60 -18.12
C GLY A 287 -13.22 -6.87 -17.55
N ALA A 288 -13.89 -5.87 -16.98
CA ALA A 288 -15.25 -5.98 -16.49
C ALA A 288 -16.26 -6.26 -17.62
N ILE A 289 -16.13 -5.59 -18.76
CA ILE A 289 -16.97 -5.82 -19.94
C ILE A 289 -16.77 -7.24 -20.49
N ILE A 290 -15.53 -7.70 -20.64
CA ILE A 290 -15.24 -9.05 -21.15
C ILE A 290 -15.77 -10.11 -20.17
N SER A 291 -15.51 -9.94 -18.87
CA SER A 291 -15.89 -10.92 -17.86
C SER A 291 -17.40 -10.96 -17.61
N TRP A 292 -17.99 -9.85 -17.17
CA TRP A 292 -19.40 -9.77 -16.80
C TRP A 292 -20.35 -9.57 -17.99
N GLY A 293 -19.87 -8.97 -19.08
CA GLY A 293 -20.67 -8.78 -20.29
C GLY A 293 -20.72 -10.00 -21.21
N PHE A 294 -19.63 -10.77 -21.32
CA PHE A 294 -19.54 -11.88 -22.29
C PHE A 294 -19.23 -13.24 -21.65
N LEU A 295 -18.14 -13.34 -20.87
CA LEU A 295 -17.62 -14.63 -20.39
C LEU A 295 -18.59 -15.33 -19.42
N TRP A 296 -19.06 -14.65 -18.36
CA TRP A 296 -19.95 -15.27 -17.38
C TRP A 296 -21.34 -15.60 -17.93
N PRO A 297 -22.00 -14.73 -18.72
CA PRO A 297 -23.24 -15.08 -19.38
C PRO A 297 -23.08 -16.28 -20.31
N TYR A 298 -21.97 -16.38 -21.06
CA TYR A 298 -21.69 -17.51 -21.93
C TYR A 298 -21.54 -18.82 -21.16
N ILE A 299 -20.73 -18.84 -20.10
CA ILE A 299 -20.53 -20.05 -19.27
C ILE A 299 -21.84 -20.43 -18.57
N SER A 300 -22.69 -19.46 -18.21
CA SER A 300 -24.01 -19.72 -17.66
C SER A 300 -24.88 -20.60 -18.58
N THR A 301 -24.81 -20.38 -19.90
CA THR A 301 -25.55 -21.20 -20.90
C THR A 301 -25.07 -22.64 -21.02
N LYS A 302 -23.90 -22.98 -20.47
CA LYS A 302 -23.29 -24.32 -20.48
C LYS A 302 -23.55 -25.12 -19.20
N ALA A 303 -24.49 -24.66 -18.37
CA ALA A 303 -25.01 -25.44 -17.26
C ALA A 303 -25.59 -26.77 -17.76
N GLY A 304 -25.16 -27.88 -17.17
CA GLY A 304 -25.50 -29.25 -17.57
C GLY A 304 -24.38 -29.96 -18.35
N ASP A 305 -23.65 -29.25 -19.21
CA ASP A 305 -22.56 -29.81 -20.01
C ASP A 305 -21.18 -29.62 -19.35
N TRP A 306 -20.91 -28.41 -18.85
CA TRP A 306 -19.62 -28.04 -18.26
C TRP A 306 -19.61 -28.14 -16.73
N TYR A 307 -20.77 -27.95 -16.10
CA TYR A 307 -20.97 -28.12 -14.66
C TYR A 307 -22.42 -28.52 -14.35
N PRO A 308 -22.69 -29.17 -13.20
CA PRO A 308 -24.04 -29.65 -12.87
C PRO A 308 -25.07 -28.51 -12.77
N ALA A 309 -26.24 -28.68 -13.40
CA ALA A 309 -27.26 -27.64 -13.52
C ALA A 309 -28.01 -27.30 -12.22
N ASN A 310 -27.89 -28.12 -11.17
CA ASN A 310 -28.64 -27.99 -9.90
C ASN A 310 -27.84 -27.37 -8.75
N LEU A 311 -26.80 -26.57 -9.06
CA LEU A 311 -25.94 -25.96 -8.05
C LEU A 311 -26.29 -24.48 -7.85
N GLY A 312 -26.20 -24.01 -6.60
CA GLY A 312 -26.38 -22.60 -6.27
C GLY A 312 -25.32 -21.71 -6.94
N SER A 313 -25.64 -20.43 -7.15
CA SER A 313 -24.76 -19.47 -7.84
C SER A 313 -23.40 -19.25 -7.17
N ASN A 314 -23.26 -19.60 -5.89
CA ASN A 314 -22.05 -19.45 -5.06
C ASN A 314 -21.33 -20.79 -4.79
N ASP A 315 -21.72 -21.88 -5.47
CA ASP A 315 -21.05 -23.17 -5.29
C ASP A 315 -19.75 -23.25 -6.10
N PHE A 316 -18.65 -23.65 -5.45
CA PHE A 316 -17.35 -23.88 -6.08
C PHE A 316 -17.37 -24.96 -7.15
N LYS A 317 -18.37 -25.85 -7.16
CA LYS A 317 -18.55 -26.86 -8.21
C LYS A 317 -19.30 -26.33 -9.44
N GLY A 318 -19.86 -25.12 -9.35
CA GLY A 318 -20.64 -24.47 -10.41
C GLY A 318 -19.92 -23.26 -11.01
N LEU A 319 -20.71 -22.28 -11.45
CA LEU A 319 -20.21 -21.05 -12.09
C LEU A 319 -19.20 -20.28 -11.24
N TYR A 320 -19.34 -20.30 -9.91
CA TYR A 320 -18.42 -19.62 -8.99
C TYR A 320 -17.01 -20.22 -9.02
N GLY A 321 -16.89 -21.54 -9.15
CA GLY A 321 -15.59 -22.20 -9.33
C GLY A 321 -14.86 -21.71 -10.57
N TYR A 322 -15.56 -21.61 -11.70
CA TYR A 322 -14.99 -21.06 -12.94
C TYR A 322 -14.54 -19.61 -12.78
N LYS A 323 -15.29 -18.79 -12.04
CA LYS A 323 -14.88 -17.42 -11.71
C LYS A 323 -13.53 -17.41 -10.98
N VAL A 324 -13.41 -18.20 -9.92
CA VAL A 324 -12.20 -18.24 -9.08
C VAL A 324 -11.01 -18.83 -9.84
N PHE A 325 -11.15 -20.02 -10.43
CA PHE A 325 -10.02 -20.71 -11.04
C PHE A 325 -9.48 -20.01 -12.27
N ILE A 326 -10.34 -19.46 -13.15
CA ILE A 326 -9.88 -18.68 -14.31
C ILE A 326 -9.10 -17.45 -13.84
N SER A 327 -9.63 -16.72 -12.84
CA SER A 327 -8.92 -15.56 -12.27
C SER A 327 -7.57 -15.95 -11.67
N VAL A 328 -7.50 -17.02 -10.88
CA VAL A 328 -6.24 -17.52 -10.30
C VAL A 328 -5.25 -17.93 -11.39
N SER A 329 -5.71 -18.62 -12.44
CA SER A 329 -4.84 -19.02 -13.56
C SER A 329 -4.28 -17.82 -14.32
N VAL A 330 -5.08 -16.77 -14.56
CA VAL A 330 -4.60 -15.54 -15.20
C VAL A 330 -3.57 -14.83 -14.33
N ILE A 331 -3.83 -14.70 -13.03
CA ILE A 331 -2.88 -14.08 -12.08
C ILE A 331 -1.57 -14.87 -12.02
N LEU A 332 -1.65 -16.20 -11.95
CA LEU A 332 -0.46 -17.07 -11.93
C LEU A 332 0.31 -16.97 -13.25
N GLY A 333 -0.40 -16.95 -14.39
CA GLY A 333 0.19 -16.82 -15.72
C GLY A 333 0.91 -15.49 -15.92
N ASP A 334 0.28 -14.38 -15.51
CA ASP A 334 0.90 -13.05 -15.54
C ASP A 334 2.12 -12.96 -14.61
N GLY A 335 2.00 -13.49 -13.38
CA GLY A 335 3.11 -13.57 -12.44
C GLY A 335 4.31 -14.35 -13.01
N LEU A 336 4.05 -15.50 -13.64
CA LEU A 336 5.08 -16.31 -14.28
C LEU A 336 5.71 -15.60 -15.50
N TYR A 337 4.89 -14.98 -16.35
CA TYR A 337 5.38 -14.20 -17.50
C TYR A 337 6.30 -13.06 -17.06
N ASN A 338 5.88 -12.29 -16.06
CA ASN A 338 6.69 -11.19 -15.53
C ASN A 338 7.98 -11.67 -14.89
N LEU A 339 7.96 -12.80 -14.17
CA LEU A 339 9.15 -13.43 -13.62
C LEU A 339 10.14 -13.83 -14.73
N ILE A 340 9.66 -14.52 -15.76
CA ILE A 340 10.48 -14.93 -16.92
C ILE A 340 11.05 -13.70 -17.64
N LYS A 341 10.23 -12.67 -17.86
CA LYS A 341 10.64 -11.42 -18.53
C LYS A 341 11.74 -10.71 -17.75
N ILE A 342 11.62 -10.61 -16.42
CA ILE A 342 12.64 -10.00 -15.56
C ILE A 342 13.94 -10.82 -15.64
N ILE A 343 13.87 -12.15 -15.49
CA ILE A 343 15.04 -13.03 -15.60
C ILE A 343 15.72 -12.86 -16.96
N TYR A 344 14.95 -12.86 -18.05
CA TYR A 344 15.47 -12.66 -19.40
C TYR A 344 16.14 -11.29 -19.55
N ALA A 345 15.50 -10.21 -19.10
CA ALA A 345 16.06 -8.86 -19.15
C ALA A 345 17.35 -8.76 -18.32
N THR A 346 17.37 -9.33 -17.11
CA THR A 346 18.57 -9.37 -16.26
C THR A 346 19.71 -10.15 -16.92
N ILE A 347 19.43 -11.31 -17.50
CA ILE A 347 20.44 -12.10 -18.24
C ILE A 347 20.98 -11.30 -19.42
N LYS A 348 20.09 -10.69 -20.22
CA LYS A 348 20.45 -9.85 -21.37
C LYS A 348 21.35 -8.68 -20.96
N GLU A 349 21.00 -7.96 -19.89
CA GLU A 349 21.80 -6.85 -19.39
C GLU A 349 23.15 -7.30 -18.83
N VAL A 350 23.22 -8.43 -18.12
CA VAL A 350 24.48 -9.01 -17.64
C VAL A 350 25.37 -9.46 -18.81
N MET A 351 24.79 -10.06 -19.85
CA MET A 351 25.52 -10.46 -21.06
C MET A 351 26.01 -9.25 -21.86
N ASN A 352 25.19 -8.21 -21.99
CA ASN A 352 25.57 -6.95 -22.64
C ASN A 352 26.64 -6.19 -21.85
N ALA A 353 26.56 -6.17 -20.51
CA ALA A 353 27.57 -5.58 -19.65
C ALA A 353 28.91 -6.32 -19.76
N ARG A 354 28.90 -7.67 -19.77
CA ARG A 354 30.09 -8.48 -20.03
C ARG A 354 30.68 -8.27 -21.43
N SER A 355 29.84 -8.04 -22.44
CA SER A 355 30.28 -7.71 -23.80
C SER A 355 30.94 -6.32 -23.89
N LYS A 356 30.41 -5.32 -23.17
CA LYS A 356 30.97 -3.96 -23.14
C LYS A 356 32.23 -3.83 -22.29
N GLN A 357 32.45 -4.70 -21.31
CA GLN A 357 33.65 -4.69 -20.45
C GLN A 357 34.94 -5.09 -21.19
N GLY A 358 34.85 -5.55 -22.44
CA GLY A 358 36.00 -5.72 -23.35
C GLY A 358 36.49 -4.44 -24.03
N ARG A 359 35.82 -3.28 -23.86
CA ARG A 359 36.25 -1.97 -24.40
C ARG A 359 35.97 -0.86 -23.37
N LEU A 360 36.84 -0.73 -22.38
CA LEU A 360 36.88 0.42 -21.47
C LEU A 360 37.56 1.62 -22.18
N PRO A 361 36.93 2.80 -22.29
CA PRO A 361 37.66 4.05 -22.23
C PRO A 361 37.68 4.52 -20.76
N LEU A 362 38.89 4.72 -20.25
CA LEU A 362 39.17 5.53 -19.07
C LEU A 362 38.66 6.96 -19.32
N VAL A 363 37.44 7.27 -18.93
CA VAL A 363 37.00 8.67 -18.79
C VAL A 363 37.45 9.13 -17.42
N ARG A 364 38.59 9.83 -17.38
CA ARG A 364 38.90 10.76 -16.28
C ARG A 364 37.87 11.89 -16.37
N VAL A 365 36.87 11.86 -15.48
CA VAL A 365 35.96 12.98 -15.29
C VAL A 365 36.79 14.11 -14.68
N HIS A 366 36.74 15.26 -15.35
CA HIS A 366 37.29 16.54 -14.89
C HIS A 366 36.57 16.94 -13.60
N ASP A 367 37.31 17.29 -12.55
CA ASP A 367 36.76 17.81 -11.30
C ASP A 367 36.11 19.19 -11.55
N ASP A 368 34.80 19.20 -11.79
CA ASP A 368 33.97 20.41 -11.77
C ASP A 368 33.39 20.63 -10.36
N ASP A 369 33.41 21.88 -9.90
CA ASP A 369 32.98 22.37 -8.57
C ASP A 369 31.52 22.05 -8.20
N GLU A 370 30.69 21.63 -9.15
CA GLU A 370 29.34 21.10 -8.88
C GLU A 370 29.35 19.63 -8.46
N GLY A 371 30.24 18.81 -9.04
CA GLY A 371 30.39 17.40 -8.67
C GLY A 371 30.92 17.24 -7.24
N SER A 372 31.78 18.16 -6.80
CA SER A 372 32.30 18.19 -5.43
C SER A 372 31.21 18.56 -4.40
N LYS A 373 30.32 19.52 -4.73
CA LYS A 373 29.18 19.91 -3.89
C LYS A 373 28.13 18.80 -3.81
N LEU A 374 27.77 18.20 -4.95
CA LEU A 374 26.86 17.05 -4.99
C LEU A 374 27.40 15.87 -4.19
N SER A 375 28.70 15.59 -4.30
CA SER A 375 29.39 14.55 -3.52
C SER A 375 29.41 14.87 -2.01
N ALA A 376 29.61 16.13 -1.63
CA ALA A 376 29.59 16.57 -0.24
C ALA A 376 28.18 16.49 0.38
N GLU A 377 27.15 16.90 -0.35
CA GLU A 377 25.75 16.77 0.08
C GLU A 377 25.32 15.31 0.20
N GLU A 378 25.73 14.47 -0.77
CA GLU A 378 25.45 13.04 -0.73
C GLU A 378 26.15 12.38 0.46
N LYS A 379 27.40 12.75 0.74
CA LYS A 379 28.14 12.26 1.91
C LYS A 379 27.47 12.68 3.21
N LEU A 380 27.02 13.93 3.33
CA LEU A 380 26.30 14.42 4.50
C LEU A 380 24.96 13.71 4.70
N ARG A 381 24.22 13.42 3.62
CA ARG A 381 22.97 12.63 3.68
C ARG A 381 23.23 11.20 4.12
N ASN A 382 24.28 10.57 3.60
CA ASN A 382 24.67 9.22 3.99
C ASN A 382 25.10 9.17 5.46
N ASP A 383 25.90 10.13 5.91
CA ASP A 383 26.31 10.23 7.32
C ASP A 383 25.10 10.46 8.24
N THR A 384 24.15 11.31 7.83
CA THR A 384 22.91 11.55 8.57
C THR A 384 22.05 10.29 8.64
N PHE A 385 21.93 9.53 7.54
CA PHE A 385 21.19 8.27 7.51
C PHE A 385 21.83 7.18 8.38
N LEU A 386 23.16 7.19 8.49
CA LEU A 386 23.93 6.21 9.27
C LEU A 386 24.04 6.57 10.76
N LYS A 387 23.81 7.84 11.13
CA LYS A 387 23.93 8.35 12.51
C LYS A 387 23.04 7.61 13.52
N ASP A 388 21.83 7.23 13.11
CA ASP A 388 20.84 6.52 13.95
C ASP A 388 20.71 5.03 13.54
N ARG A 389 21.85 4.34 13.33
CA ARG A 389 21.86 2.91 12.99
C ARG A 389 21.59 2.05 14.22
N ILE A 390 20.56 1.20 14.12
CA ILE A 390 20.35 0.09 15.04
C ILE A 390 21.47 -0.93 14.78
N PRO A 391 22.25 -1.36 15.80
CA PRO A 391 23.33 -2.31 15.62
C PRO A 391 22.85 -3.59 14.92
N SER A 392 23.60 -4.08 13.93
CA SER A 392 23.19 -5.26 13.14
C SER A 392 22.98 -6.50 14.01
N TRP A 393 23.74 -6.65 15.10
CA TRP A 393 23.56 -7.74 16.07
C TRP A 393 22.21 -7.63 16.82
N LEU A 394 21.77 -6.42 17.14
CA LEU A 394 20.49 -6.18 17.80
C LEU A 394 19.33 -6.42 16.83
N ALA A 395 19.50 -6.05 15.57
CA ALA A 395 18.51 -6.35 14.54
C ALA A 395 18.40 -7.86 14.26
N GLY A 396 19.53 -8.55 14.14
CA GLY A 396 19.58 -10.00 13.96
C GLY A 396 19.02 -10.77 15.15
N SER A 397 19.42 -10.41 16.37
CA SER A 397 18.88 -11.05 17.59
C SER A 397 17.39 -10.76 17.80
N GLY A 398 16.92 -9.54 17.50
CA GLY A 398 15.51 -9.19 17.54
C GLY A 398 14.68 -9.97 16.52
N TYR A 399 15.20 -10.12 15.29
CA TYR A 399 14.56 -10.95 14.26
C TYR A 399 14.49 -12.42 14.69
N VAL A 400 15.61 -13.01 15.11
CA VAL A 400 15.66 -14.41 15.55
C VAL A 400 14.77 -14.65 16.76
N GLY A 401 14.79 -13.76 17.75
CA GLY A 401 13.94 -13.84 18.93
C GLY A 401 12.46 -13.78 18.60
N LEU A 402 12.02 -12.82 17.78
CA LEU A 402 10.61 -12.72 17.38
C LEU A 402 10.19 -13.82 16.41
N ALA A 403 11.08 -14.29 15.53
CA ALA A 403 10.82 -15.43 14.67
C ALA A 403 10.63 -16.70 15.50
N ALA A 404 11.46 -16.92 16.53
CA ALA A 404 11.31 -18.03 17.46
C ALA A 404 10.00 -17.94 18.25
N ILE A 405 9.67 -16.77 18.80
CA ILE A 405 8.39 -16.54 19.50
C ILE A 405 7.21 -16.77 18.57
N SER A 406 7.25 -16.24 17.34
CA SER A 406 6.20 -16.43 16.34
C SER A 406 6.05 -17.92 15.97
N THR A 407 7.16 -18.61 15.71
CA THR A 407 7.19 -20.04 15.37
C THR A 407 6.67 -20.92 16.52
N ALA A 408 6.89 -20.52 17.77
CA ALA A 408 6.36 -21.24 18.93
C ALA A 408 4.88 -20.92 19.19
N THR A 409 4.48 -19.65 19.02
CA THR A 409 3.17 -19.13 19.41
C THR A 409 2.11 -19.42 18.35
N VAL A 410 2.42 -19.31 17.06
CA VAL A 410 1.47 -19.58 15.95
C VAL A 410 0.88 -20.99 15.99
N PRO A 411 1.63 -22.08 16.24
CA PRO A 411 1.07 -23.42 16.36
C PRO A 411 0.30 -23.67 17.67
N MET A 412 0.62 -22.96 18.75
CA MET A 412 -0.16 -23.01 20.00
C MET A 412 -1.51 -22.32 19.83
N ILE A 413 -1.51 -21.24 19.05
CA ILE A 413 -2.68 -20.46 18.70
C ILE A 413 -3.57 -21.19 17.69
N PHE A 414 -2.97 -21.79 16.65
CA PHE A 414 -3.67 -22.51 15.60
C PHE A 414 -3.24 -23.98 15.62
N PRO A 415 -3.84 -24.83 16.49
CA PRO A 415 -3.47 -26.24 16.62
C PRO A 415 -3.48 -26.99 15.28
N GLN A 416 -4.34 -26.55 14.35
CA GLN A 416 -4.53 -27.12 13.02
C GLN A 416 -3.33 -26.93 12.07
N THR A 417 -2.56 -25.84 12.23
CA THR A 417 -1.31 -25.64 11.47
C THR A 417 -0.16 -26.50 12.01
N GLY A 418 -0.33 -27.13 13.19
CA GLY A 418 0.64 -28.05 13.78
C GLY A 418 0.99 -29.25 12.88
N THR A 419 0.07 -29.70 12.03
CA THR A 419 0.31 -30.77 11.05
C THR A 419 1.21 -30.34 9.89
N LEU A 420 1.32 -29.04 9.63
CA LEU A 420 2.19 -28.42 8.61
C LEU A 420 3.55 -27.98 9.17
N ARG A 421 3.78 -28.12 10.48
CA ARG A 421 5.01 -27.75 11.21
C ARG A 421 6.31 -28.11 10.46
N PRO A 422 6.56 -29.37 10.04
CA PRO A 422 7.82 -29.72 9.38
C PRO A 422 7.93 -29.23 7.93
N ARG A 423 6.84 -28.73 7.31
CA ARG A 423 6.86 -28.14 5.97
C ARG A 423 7.02 -26.62 6.03
N MET A 424 6.35 -25.97 6.97
CA MET A 424 6.50 -24.52 7.20
C MET A 424 7.86 -24.16 7.78
N GLU A 425 8.41 -24.96 8.69
CA GLU A 425 9.79 -24.76 9.19
C GLU A 425 10.80 -24.83 8.03
N ARG A 426 10.66 -25.82 7.13
CA ARG A 426 11.52 -25.93 5.93
C ARG A 426 11.36 -24.75 4.97
N LEU A 427 10.13 -24.25 4.76
CA LEU A 427 9.90 -23.06 3.94
C LEU A 427 10.45 -21.78 4.59
N ALA A 428 10.25 -21.58 5.90
CA ALA A 428 10.75 -20.42 6.63
C ALA A 428 12.29 -20.36 6.62
N PHE A 429 12.95 -21.51 6.72
CA PHE A 429 14.41 -21.62 6.52
C PHE A 429 14.84 -21.44 5.06
N LEU A 430 13.99 -21.74 4.07
CA LEU A 430 14.26 -21.49 2.65
C LEU A 430 14.13 -19.99 2.28
N PHE A 431 13.27 -19.26 2.99
CA PHE A 431 13.05 -17.83 2.82
C PHE A 431 13.92 -16.97 3.75
N LEU A 432 14.77 -17.59 4.57
CA LEU A 432 15.82 -16.89 5.28
C LEU A 432 16.74 -16.23 4.23
N PRO A 433 16.86 -14.89 4.22
CA PRO A 433 17.62 -14.23 3.18
C PRO A 433 19.09 -14.69 3.21
N PRO A 434 19.72 -14.94 2.05
CA PRO A 434 21.12 -15.37 1.96
C PRO A 434 22.10 -14.43 2.68
N TRP A 435 21.77 -13.14 2.81
CA TRP A 435 22.60 -12.15 3.49
C TRP A 435 22.70 -12.33 5.01
N LEU A 436 21.83 -13.14 5.63
CA LEU A 436 21.96 -13.46 7.06
C LEU A 436 23.12 -14.43 7.33
N ALA A 437 23.52 -15.24 6.34
CA ALA A 437 24.66 -16.15 6.43
C ALA A 437 26.01 -15.40 6.34
N GLU A 438 26.06 -14.31 5.59
CA GLU A 438 27.25 -13.45 5.49
C GLU A 438 27.41 -12.47 6.66
N ALA A 439 26.34 -12.20 7.42
CA ALA A 439 26.41 -11.31 8.59
C ALA A 439 26.89 -12.02 9.87
N VAL A 440 27.01 -13.36 9.85
CA VAL A 440 27.43 -14.21 10.97
C VAL A 440 28.81 -14.86 10.73
N ALA A 441 29.38 -14.71 9.53
CA ALA A 441 30.76 -15.03 9.21
C ALA A 441 31.61 -13.74 9.23
#